data_AF-A0A3N5UXL3-F1
#
_entry.id   AF-A0A3N5UXL3-F1
#
_cell.length_a   1.000
_cell.length_b   1.000
_cell.length_c   1.000
_cell.angle_alpha   90.00
_cell.angle_beta   90.00
_cell.angle_gamma   90.00
#
_symmetry.space_group_name_H-M   'P 1'
#
loop_
_entity.id
_entity.type
_entity.pdbx_description
1 polymer ?
#
loop_
_entity_poly.entity_id
_entity_poly.type
_entity_poly.pdbx_seq_one_letter_code
_entity_poly.pdbx_strand_id
1 'polypeptide(L)'
;MIEWDSLIVEMLILAAIIWFAVYLEHWTYRRSEKQKEQKERRNLIIFIDNDLKQRLRFIDESQQFKDYKPFFTDMWDAVVLAGKHSLLPFNVFQNLQRTYSWMKYYNNELDITNKRDEKVLEELLQDVRKQINGSLTLLEVKAK
;
A
#
# COMPACT_ATOMS: atom_id res chain seq x y z
N MET A 1 -35.94 -62.05 5.05
CA MET A 1 -34.49 -62.12 5.30
C MET A 1 -33.98 -60.71 5.11
N ILE A 2 -33.32 -60.13 6.11
CA ILE A 2 -33.48 -58.71 6.39
C ILE A 2 -32.56 -57.85 5.51
N GLU A 3 -33.14 -56.82 4.87
CA GLU A 3 -32.49 -55.81 4.03
C GLU A 3 -31.53 -54.87 4.78
N TRP A 4 -31.14 -55.23 6.02
CA TRP A 4 -30.23 -54.45 6.85
C TRP A 4 -28.86 -54.27 6.20
N ASP A 5 -28.36 -55.30 5.49
CA ASP A 5 -27.07 -55.20 4.79
C ASP A 5 -27.10 -54.18 3.65
N SER A 6 -28.20 -54.10 2.90
CA SER A 6 -28.38 -53.09 1.85
C SER A 6 -28.45 -51.68 2.44
N LEU A 7 -29.23 -51.53 3.51
CA LEU A 7 -29.37 -50.25 4.23
C LEU A 7 -28.03 -49.77 4.80
N ILE A 8 -27.23 -50.67 5.37
CA ILE A 8 -25.89 -50.35 5.91
C ILE A 8 -24.95 -49.90 4.79
N VAL A 9 -24.95 -50.59 3.65
CA VAL A 9 -24.12 -50.22 2.49
C VAL A 9 -24.52 -48.84 1.94
N GLU A 10 -25.81 -48.57 1.79
CA GLU A 10 -26.31 -47.27 1.33
C GLU A 10 -25.93 -46.13 2.30
N MET A 11 -26.04 -46.37 3.60
CA MET A 11 -25.65 -45.39 4.62
C MET A 11 -24.15 -45.13 4.64
N LEU A 12 -23.32 -46.14 4.40
CA LEU A 12 -21.87 -45.99 4.27
C LEU A 12 -21.48 -45.21 3.00
N ILE A 13 -22.14 -45.50 1.87
CA ILE A 13 -21.94 -44.76 0.62
C ILE A 13 -22.33 -43.29 0.81
N LEU A 14 -23.47 -43.02 1.44
CA LEU A 14 -23.94 -41.67 1.73
C LEU A 14 -22.95 -40.93 2.64
N ALA A 15 -22.47 -41.58 3.71
CA ALA A 15 -21.47 -41.01 4.59
C ALA A 15 -20.16 -40.68 3.85
N ALA A 16 -19.72 -41.55 2.95
CA ALA A 16 -18.52 -41.33 2.14
C ALA A 16 -18.68 -40.13 1.19
N ILE A 17 -19.84 -40.00 0.54
CA ILE A 17 -20.16 -38.87 -0.34
C ILE A 17 -20.17 -37.55 0.45
N ILE A 18 -20.81 -37.52 1.62
CA ILE A 18 -20.87 -36.33 2.48
C ILE A 18 -19.47 -35.94 2.93
N TRP A 19 -18.67 -36.90 3.41
CA TRP A 19 -17.30 -36.64 3.86
C TRP A 19 -16.43 -36.10 2.71
N PHE A 20 -16.55 -36.68 1.52
CA PHE A 20 -15.81 -36.24 0.34
C PHE A 20 -16.21 -34.84 -0.12
N ALA A 21 -17.51 -34.52 -0.10
CA ALA A 21 -18.00 -33.18 -0.43
C ALA A 21 -17.44 -32.11 0.51
N VAL A 22 -17.47 -32.36 1.83
CA VAL A 22 -16.90 -31.45 2.84
C VAL A 22 -15.38 -31.31 2.64
N TYR A 23 -14.68 -32.42 2.36
CA TYR A 23 -13.24 -32.38 2.11
C TYR A 23 -12.89 -31.52 0.89
N LEU A 24 -13.61 -31.68 -0.23
CA LEU A 24 -13.38 -30.91 -1.45
C LEU A 24 -13.68 -29.42 -1.27
N GLU A 25 -14.76 -29.08 -0.58
CA GLU A 25 -15.11 -27.70 -0.27
C GLU A 25 -14.01 -27.04 0.56
N HIS A 26 -13.56 -27.73 1.61
CA HIS A 26 -12.52 -27.22 2.48
C HIS A 26 -11.16 -27.08 1.77
N TRP A 27 -10.82 -28.02 0.90
CA TRP A 27 -9.61 -27.93 0.06
C TRP A 27 -9.67 -26.75 -0.91
N THR A 28 -10.80 -26.56 -1.57
CA THR A 28 -11.03 -25.46 -2.52
C THR A 28 -10.98 -24.11 -1.82
N TYR A 29 -11.58 -24.01 -0.63
CA TYR A 29 -11.54 -22.82 0.21
C TYR A 29 -10.10 -22.43 0.57
N ARG A 30 -9.31 -23.37 1.12
CA ARG A 30 -7.90 -23.11 1.48
C ARG A 30 -7.06 -22.70 0.28
N ARG A 31 -7.32 -23.28 -0.90
CA ARG A 31 -6.62 -22.91 -2.15
C ARG A 31 -6.96 -21.48 -2.57
N SER A 32 -8.23 -21.11 -2.50
CA SER A 32 -8.71 -19.75 -2.79
C SER A 32 -8.13 -18.72 -1.83
N GLU A 33 -8.07 -19.03 -0.54
CA GLU A 33 -7.50 -18.17 0.50
C GLU A 33 -6.01 -17.89 0.24
N LYS A 34 -5.22 -18.92 -0.07
CA LYS A 34 -3.81 -18.76 -0.44
C LYS A 34 -3.61 -17.89 -1.68
N GLN A 35 -4.49 -18.02 -2.68
CA GLN A 35 -4.43 -17.19 -3.89
C GLN A 35 -4.78 -15.73 -3.60
N LYS A 36 -5.78 -15.49 -2.75
CA LYS A 36 -6.13 -14.13 -2.30
C LYS A 36 -4.98 -13.49 -1.54
N GLU A 37 -4.38 -14.20 -0.59
CA GLU A 37 -3.25 -13.71 0.21
C GLU A 37 -2.05 -13.36 -0.69
N GLN A 38 -1.72 -14.21 -1.67
CA GLN A 38 -0.66 -13.92 -2.64
C GLN A 38 -0.97 -12.67 -3.49
N LYS A 39 -2.22 -12.52 -3.93
CA LYS A 39 -2.67 -11.36 -4.70
C LYS A 39 -2.62 -10.08 -3.86
N GLU A 40 -3.04 -10.14 -2.61
CA GLU A 40 -2.98 -9.01 -1.68
C GLU A 40 -1.55 -8.60 -1.37
N ARG A 41 -0.65 -9.56 -1.10
CA ARG A 41 0.78 -9.30 -0.94
C ARG A 41 1.38 -8.62 -2.15
N ARG A 42 1.05 -9.09 -3.36
CA ARG A 42 1.50 -8.47 -4.61
C ARG A 42 0.99 -7.04 -4.77
N ASN A 43 -0.29 -6.81 -4.47
CA ASN A 43 -0.88 -5.48 -4.51
C ASN A 43 -0.23 -4.51 -3.51
N LEU A 44 0.10 -4.98 -2.30
CA LEU A 44 0.85 -4.21 -1.31
C LEU A 44 2.25 -3.85 -1.79
N ILE A 45 2.97 -4.80 -2.41
CA ILE A 45 4.30 -4.54 -2.98
C ILE A 45 4.21 -3.44 -4.06
N ILE A 46 3.25 -3.56 -4.99
CA ILE A 46 3.04 -2.55 -6.05
C ILE A 46 2.67 -1.18 -5.45
N PHE A 47 1.83 -1.18 -4.42
CA PHE A 47 1.46 0.04 -3.72
C PHE A 47 2.67 0.74 -3.09
N ILE A 48 3.52 -0.02 -2.39
CA ILE A 48 4.72 0.52 -1.72
C ILE A 48 5.74 1.01 -2.77
N ASP A 49 5.96 0.25 -3.84
CA ASP A 49 6.84 0.66 -4.94
C ASP A 49 6.39 1.98 -5.59
N ASN A 50 5.10 2.09 -5.91
CA ASN A 50 4.53 3.32 -6.46
C ASN A 50 4.67 4.51 -5.50
N ASP A 51 4.42 4.29 -4.21
CA ASP A 51 4.58 5.30 -3.17
C ASP A 51 6.02 5.81 -3.08
N LEU A 52 7.00 4.90 -3.07
CA LEU A 52 8.42 5.23 -3.01
C LEU A 52 8.90 5.98 -4.27
N LYS A 53 8.45 5.56 -5.46
CA LYS A 53 8.76 6.26 -6.73
C LYS A 53 8.18 7.67 -6.76
N GLN A 54 6.96 7.85 -6.26
CA GLN A 54 6.33 9.16 -6.19
C GLN A 54 7.05 10.08 -5.21
N ARG A 55 7.60 9.55 -4.12
CA ARG A 55 8.47 10.30 -3.20
C ARG A 55 9.78 10.72 -3.85
N LEU A 56 10.44 9.85 -4.63
CA LEU A 56 11.65 10.22 -5.38
C LEU A 56 11.36 11.37 -6.35
N ARG A 57 10.26 11.26 -7.09
CA ARG A 57 9.81 12.31 -8.00
C ARG A 57 9.58 13.64 -7.28
N PHE A 58 8.99 13.60 -6.08
CA PHE A 58 8.85 14.79 -5.25
C PHE A 58 10.20 15.39 -4.86
N ILE A 59 11.18 14.58 -4.47
CA ILE A 59 12.53 15.06 -4.15
C ILE A 59 13.13 15.76 -5.38
N ASP A 60 13.05 15.16 -6.57
CA ASP A 60 13.53 15.74 -7.82
C ASP A 60 12.83 17.08 -8.13
N GLU A 61 11.49 17.12 -8.08
CA GLU A 61 10.70 18.34 -8.32
C GLU A 61 11.04 19.44 -7.30
N SER A 62 11.28 19.07 -6.04
CA SER A 62 11.63 20.01 -4.98
C SER A 62 13.04 20.60 -5.09
N GLN A 63 13.96 19.91 -5.77
CA GLN A 63 15.30 20.41 -6.10
C GLN A 63 15.26 21.30 -7.36
N GLN A 64 14.41 20.96 -8.33
CA GLN A 64 14.25 21.72 -9.56
C GLN A 64 13.50 23.04 -9.36
N PHE A 65 12.51 23.06 -8.47
CA PHE A 65 11.63 24.21 -8.24
C PHE A 65 11.67 24.64 -6.77
N LYS A 66 12.50 25.66 -6.46
CA LYS A 66 12.68 26.17 -5.09
C LYS A 66 11.37 26.69 -4.46
N ASP A 67 10.47 27.25 -5.27
CA ASP A 67 9.17 27.80 -4.83
C ASP A 67 8.05 26.74 -4.72
N TYR A 68 8.32 25.49 -5.12
CA TYR A 68 7.33 24.42 -5.10
C TYR A 68 6.99 23.97 -3.67
N LYS A 69 7.93 24.13 -2.74
CA LYS A 69 7.76 23.72 -1.33
C LYS A 69 6.72 24.56 -0.58
N PRO A 70 6.79 25.91 -0.51
CA PRO A 70 5.75 26.68 0.20
C PRO A 70 4.41 26.60 -0.53
N PHE A 71 4.44 26.76 -1.85
CA PHE A 71 3.23 26.86 -2.68
C PHE A 71 2.34 25.62 -2.59
N PHE A 72 2.91 24.41 -2.61
CA PHE A 72 2.09 23.20 -2.60
C PHE A 72 1.48 22.91 -1.21
N THR A 73 2.21 23.16 -0.11
CA THR A 73 1.64 23.03 1.25
C THR A 73 0.57 24.08 1.51
N ASP A 74 0.81 25.34 1.15
CA ASP A 74 -0.15 26.44 1.37
C ASP A 74 -1.41 26.26 0.51
N MET A 75 -1.23 25.88 -0.76
CA MET A 75 -2.34 25.55 -1.65
C MET A 75 -3.15 24.36 -1.13
N TRP A 76 -2.49 23.31 -0.63
CA TRP A 76 -3.18 22.12 -0.14
C TRP A 76 -3.85 22.35 1.21
N ASP A 77 -3.22 23.09 2.13
CA ASP A 77 -3.84 23.56 3.36
C ASP A 77 -5.11 24.37 3.03
N ALA A 78 -5.05 25.25 2.03
CA ALA A 78 -6.23 25.98 1.56
C ALA A 78 -7.31 25.04 0.98
N VAL A 79 -6.95 24.01 0.22
CA VAL A 79 -7.90 23.01 -0.33
C VAL A 79 -8.57 22.18 0.77
N VAL A 80 -7.80 21.78 1.80
CA VAL A 80 -8.29 21.02 2.95
C VAL A 80 -9.18 21.91 3.83
N LEU A 81 -8.73 23.12 4.18
CA LEU A 81 -9.48 24.08 4.99
C LEU A 81 -10.76 24.56 4.31
N ALA A 82 -10.74 24.73 2.98
CA ALA A 82 -11.92 25.08 2.21
C ALA A 82 -12.90 23.92 2.01
N GLY A 83 -12.59 22.70 2.49
CA GLY A 83 -13.43 21.52 2.31
C GLY A 83 -13.58 21.07 0.85
N LYS A 84 -12.74 21.59 -0.06
CA LYS A 84 -12.85 21.36 -1.52
C LYS A 84 -12.19 20.08 -2.00
N HIS A 85 -11.57 19.31 -1.09
CA HIS A 85 -10.95 18.03 -1.40
C HIS A 85 -11.94 16.99 -1.97
N SER A 86 -13.24 17.12 -1.66
CA SER A 86 -14.33 16.31 -2.21
C SER A 86 -14.58 16.51 -3.71
N LEU A 87 -14.07 17.59 -4.30
CA LEU A 87 -14.19 17.90 -5.73
C LEU A 87 -13.12 17.22 -6.58
N LEU A 88 -12.10 16.63 -5.94
CA LEU A 88 -11.02 15.95 -6.63
C LEU A 88 -11.37 14.47 -6.86
N PRO A 89 -11.06 13.92 -8.05
CA PRO A 89 -11.09 12.49 -8.25
C PRO A 89 -10.25 11.78 -7.18
N PHE A 90 -10.77 10.66 -6.65
CA PHE A 90 -10.17 9.98 -5.49
C PHE A 90 -8.68 9.62 -5.68
N ASN A 91 -8.29 9.21 -6.89
CA ASN A 91 -6.90 8.93 -7.22
C ASN A 91 -5.99 10.17 -7.15
N VAL A 92 -6.49 11.33 -7.59
CA VAL A 92 -5.78 12.62 -7.52
C VAL A 92 -5.68 13.06 -6.06
N PHE A 93 -6.78 13.00 -5.31
CA PHE A 93 -6.78 13.30 -3.88
C PHE A 93 -5.80 12.43 -3.11
N GLN A 94 -5.81 11.12 -3.32
CA GLN A 94 -4.93 10.18 -2.61
C GLN A 94 -3.45 10.46 -2.89
N ASN A 95 -3.10 10.80 -4.12
CA ASN A 95 -1.74 11.19 -4.49
C ASN A 95 -1.32 12.50 -3.82
N LEU A 96 -2.17 13.53 -3.90
CA LEU A 96 -1.90 14.85 -3.31
C LEU A 96 -1.83 14.80 -1.78
N GLN A 97 -2.70 14.02 -1.14
CA GLN A 97 -2.71 13.81 0.31
C GLN A 97 -1.39 13.21 0.78
N ARG A 98 -0.86 12.19 0.09
CA ARG A 98 0.41 11.55 0.47
C ARG A 98 1.59 12.50 0.32
N THR A 99 1.65 13.24 -0.78
CA THR A 99 2.68 14.26 -0.99
C THR A 99 2.59 15.35 0.09
N TYR A 100 1.38 15.79 0.43
CA TYR A 100 1.16 16.78 1.48
C TYR A 100 1.56 16.30 2.88
N SER A 101 1.18 15.08 3.29
CA SER A 101 1.55 14.55 4.62
C SER A 101 3.06 14.53 4.82
N TRP A 102 3.81 14.21 3.77
CA TRP A 102 5.27 14.28 3.77
C TRP A 102 5.80 15.72 3.81
N MET A 103 5.22 16.63 3.03
CA MET A 103 5.61 18.04 3.08
C MET A 103 5.35 18.68 4.45
N LYS A 104 4.24 18.34 5.11
CA LYS A 104 3.93 18.84 6.45
C LYS A 104 4.89 18.29 7.50
N TYR A 105 5.17 16.99 7.47
CA TYR A 105 6.19 16.38 8.33
C TYR A 105 7.54 17.07 8.14
N TYR A 106 7.93 17.28 6.89
CA TYR A 106 9.19 17.91 6.51
C TYR A 106 9.29 19.38 6.90
N ASN A 107 8.24 20.18 6.68
CA ASN A 107 8.19 21.58 7.11
C ASN A 107 8.26 21.69 8.63
N ASN A 108 7.59 20.78 9.37
CA ASN A 108 7.70 20.73 10.82
C ASN A 108 9.13 20.44 11.28
N GLU A 109 9.84 19.49 10.66
CA GLU A 109 11.25 19.19 11.00
C GLU A 109 12.17 20.41 10.76
N LEU A 110 11.92 21.18 9.70
CA LEU A 110 12.65 22.42 9.39
C LEU A 110 12.36 23.56 10.38
N ASP A 111 11.09 23.72 10.78
CA ASP A 111 10.69 24.69 11.78
C ASP A 111 11.26 24.35 13.16
N ILE A 112 11.31 23.05 13.52
CA ILE A 112 11.91 22.57 14.78
C ILE A 112 13.41 22.82 14.82
N THR A 113 14.11 22.64 13.70
CA THR A 113 15.57 22.85 13.63
C THR A 113 15.99 24.31 13.52
N ASN A 114 15.05 25.26 13.41
CA ASN A 114 15.28 26.72 13.34
C ASN A 114 16.35 27.13 12.30
N LYS A 115 16.58 26.26 11.31
CA LYS A 115 17.59 26.37 10.27
C LYS A 115 16.88 26.27 8.93
N ARG A 116 16.45 27.42 8.40
CA ARG A 116 16.16 27.56 6.95
C ARG A 116 17.45 27.56 6.14
N ASP A 117 18.39 26.68 6.48
CA ASP A 117 19.69 26.60 5.85
C ASP A 117 19.57 25.59 4.70
N GLU A 118 19.65 26.10 3.47
CA GLU A 118 19.40 25.35 2.23
C GLU A 118 20.33 24.13 2.08
N LYS A 119 21.48 24.14 2.74
CA LYS A 119 22.40 23.00 2.80
C LYS A 119 21.89 21.84 3.65
N VAL A 120 21.35 22.12 4.83
CA VAL A 120 20.77 21.09 5.73
C VAL A 120 19.57 20.44 5.06
N LEU A 121 18.80 21.24 4.32
CA LEU A 121 17.68 20.82 3.50
C LEU A 121 18.09 19.80 2.43
N GLU A 122 19.19 20.09 1.73
CA GLU A 122 19.73 19.25 0.67
C GLU A 122 20.31 17.94 1.21
N GLU A 123 21.01 17.98 2.35
CA GLU A 123 21.50 16.80 3.06
C GLU A 123 20.36 15.88 3.51
N LEU A 124 19.31 16.44 4.10
CA LEU A 124 18.12 15.67 4.51
C LEU A 124 17.43 15.00 3.30
N LEU A 125 17.27 15.71 2.19
CA LEU A 125 16.68 15.15 0.97
C LEU A 125 17.55 14.04 0.37
N GLN A 126 18.87 14.20 0.40
CA GLN A 126 19.83 13.19 -0.03
C GLN A 126 19.73 11.92 0.83
N ASP A 127 19.63 12.07 2.14
CA ASP A 127 19.53 10.92 3.05
C ASP A 127 18.19 10.19 2.91
N VAL A 128 17.08 10.92 2.76
CA VAL A 128 15.77 10.33 2.44
C VAL A 128 15.82 9.60 1.09
N ARG A 129 16.46 10.18 0.07
CA ARG A 129 16.66 9.52 -1.23
C ARG A 129 17.44 8.21 -1.08
N LYS A 130 18.53 8.20 -0.30
CA LYS A 130 19.30 6.97 -0.04
C LYS A 130 18.44 5.90 0.64
N GLN A 131 17.66 6.28 1.65
CA GLN A 131 16.75 5.35 2.35
C GLN A 131 15.66 4.79 1.42
N ILE A 132 15.07 5.63 0.56
CA ILE A 132 14.07 5.20 -0.43
C ILE A 132 14.68 4.23 -1.43
N ASN A 133 15.86 4.53 -1.98
CA ASN A 133 16.55 3.64 -2.93
C ASN A 133 16.94 2.30 -2.28
N GLY A 134 17.40 2.32 -1.03
CA GLY A 134 17.62 1.11 -0.23
C GLY A 134 16.34 0.30 -0.03
N SER A 135 15.20 0.96 0.19
CA SER A 135 13.91 0.28 0.34
C SER A 135 13.41 -0.31 -0.98
N LEU A 136 13.59 0.40 -2.11
CA LEU A 136 13.23 -0.08 -3.45
C LEU A 136 14.04 -1.30 -3.86
N THR A 137 15.36 -1.27 -3.65
CA THR A 137 16.23 -2.44 -3.92
C THR A 137 15.83 -3.66 -3.09
N LEU A 138 15.47 -3.48 -1.81
CA LEU A 138 14.95 -4.56 -0.96
C LEU A 138 13.59 -5.09 -1.46
N LEU A 139 12.73 -4.22 -1.99
CA LEU A 139 11.44 -4.59 -2.57
C LEU A 139 11.62 -5.38 -3.87
N GLU A 140 12.56 -4.98 -4.74
CA GLU A 140 12.88 -5.71 -5.98
C GLU A 140 13.38 -7.13 -5.69
N VAL A 141 14.19 -7.31 -4.63
CA VAL A 141 14.65 -8.64 -4.19
C VAL A 141 13.49 -9.50 -3.66
N LYS A 142 12.51 -8.90 -2.97
CA LYS A 142 11.32 -9.61 -2.44
C LYS A 142 10.23 -9.86 -3.48
N ALA A 143 10.25 -9.14 -4.60
CA ALA A 143 9.27 -9.26 -5.68
C ALA A 143 9.62 -10.36 -6.70
N LYS A 144 10.89 -10.82 -6.71
CA LYS A 144 11.34 -12.04 -7.41
C LYS A 144 11.03 -13.28 -6.60
#